data_AF-A0A936MHD3-F1
#
_entry.id   AF-A0A936MHD3-F1
#
_cell.length_a   1.000
_cell.length_b   1.000
_cell.length_c   1.000
_cell.angle_alpha   90.00
_cell.angle_beta   90.00
_cell.angle_gamma   90.00
#
_symmetry.space_group_name_H-M   'P 1'
#
loop_
_entity.id
_entity.type
_entity.pdbx_description
1 polymer ?
#
loop_
_entity_poly.entity_id
_entity_poly.type
_entity_poly.pdbx_seq_one_letter_code
_entity_poly.pdbx_strand_id
1 'polypeptide(L)'
;MKIHKIHEITFDMEETILSATVSKKNEIVMLLSSGLVGRYTINEPLGERLFSVIDNIGYTYGRFNLTAQTSLYTLDEIVVVVNDYKTDGYIHYPGKYHALHFSRKDKCADISMYPLALYKNEDGVPHVIFAVAWNHIQIMNLDTRQILTAAKSLIEENAEEKHIEFYKKYSEDNKLFWPSPYDYFFGKLLMSPNRKRFLSVGWYWGSYDYYTVYDVENFITSNRISDIPIGNWEHLNRSTCWIDNDTIAVSYNPLIDDDEDATPESPFEIHFYKIDGKTAEIVKKIQVEDKNILYSKLYYNKELDAFIVVSDKIGISILSLDGQILLKDETLKVDEYSLETGFFINTENKMITLYDIIE
;
A
#
# COMPACT_ATOMS: atom_id res chain seq x y z
N MET A 1 18.35 0.95 22.10
CA MET A 1 17.83 1.32 20.78
C MET A 1 17.98 2.81 20.57
N LYS A 2 18.50 3.24 19.41
CA LYS A 2 18.64 4.64 18.98
C LYS A 2 18.46 4.74 17.46
N ILE A 3 17.96 5.87 16.98
CA ILE A 3 17.95 6.21 15.56
C ILE A 3 19.24 6.94 15.22
N HIS A 4 19.91 6.53 14.17
CA HIS A 4 21.19 7.09 13.77
C HIS A 4 21.16 7.52 12.30
N LYS A 5 21.73 8.70 12.01
CA LYS A 5 21.83 9.23 10.64
C LYS A 5 23.01 8.57 9.93
N ILE A 6 22.75 7.80 8.88
CA ILE A 6 23.79 7.09 8.13
C ILE A 6 24.32 7.89 6.94
N HIS A 7 23.42 8.59 6.23
CA HIS A 7 23.77 9.37 5.05
C HIS A 7 22.96 10.66 5.02
N GLU A 8 23.61 11.73 4.57
CA GLU A 8 22.99 13.01 4.23
C GLU A 8 23.56 13.41 2.87
N ILE A 9 22.71 13.42 1.86
CA ILE A 9 23.10 13.59 0.47
C ILE A 9 22.39 14.84 -0.05
N THR A 10 23.17 15.86 -0.41
CA THR A 10 22.64 17.05 -1.10
C THR A 10 22.99 16.96 -2.58
N PHE A 11 21.99 17.02 -3.44
CA PHE A 11 22.16 16.94 -4.89
C PHE A 11 22.40 18.32 -5.50
N ASP A 12 23.49 18.45 -6.26
CA ASP A 12 23.78 19.65 -7.07
C ASP A 12 23.02 19.57 -8.41
N MET A 13 21.73 19.83 -8.35
CA MET A 13 20.81 19.84 -9.50
C MET A 13 19.87 21.04 -9.41
N GLU A 14 19.28 21.49 -10.51
CA GLU A 14 18.32 22.60 -10.49
C GLU A 14 16.99 22.17 -9.87
N GLU A 15 16.58 20.94 -10.16
CA GLU A 15 15.30 20.34 -9.77
C GLU A 15 15.23 19.99 -8.28
N THR A 16 13.99 19.85 -7.78
CA THR A 16 13.70 19.35 -6.44
C THR A 16 13.25 17.90 -6.50
N ILE A 17 13.41 17.18 -5.40
CA ILE A 17 12.94 15.82 -5.20
C ILE A 17 11.47 15.90 -4.80
N LEU A 18 10.60 15.22 -5.54
CA LEU A 18 9.17 15.13 -5.25
C LEU A 18 8.81 13.90 -4.43
N SER A 19 9.54 12.82 -4.64
CA SER A 19 9.38 11.54 -3.93
C SER A 19 10.66 10.75 -4.08
N ALA A 20 11.02 9.96 -3.06
CA ALA A 20 12.13 9.03 -3.13
C ALA A 20 11.83 7.78 -2.30
N THR A 21 12.49 6.69 -2.67
CA THR A 21 12.47 5.44 -1.90
C THR A 21 13.84 4.78 -1.93
N VAL A 22 14.12 3.95 -0.93
CA VAL A 22 15.37 3.19 -0.83
C VAL A 22 15.15 1.81 -1.45
N SER A 23 15.71 1.58 -2.63
CA SER A 23 15.60 0.28 -3.33
C SER A 23 16.56 -0.75 -2.79
N LYS A 24 17.76 -0.33 -2.37
CA LYS A 24 18.78 -1.18 -1.72
C LYS A 24 19.54 -0.36 -0.70
N LYS A 25 20.31 -1.01 0.18
CA LYS A 25 21.09 -0.31 1.23
C LYS A 25 22.00 0.81 0.72
N ASN A 26 22.43 0.76 -0.54
CA ASN A 26 23.24 1.79 -1.17
C ASN A 26 22.59 2.42 -2.41
N GLU A 27 21.29 2.21 -2.64
CA GLU A 27 20.60 2.63 -3.86
C GLU A 27 19.29 3.35 -3.52
N ILE A 28 19.12 4.54 -4.08
CA ILE A 28 17.96 5.40 -3.90
C ILE A 28 17.33 5.63 -5.27
N VAL A 29 16.01 5.53 -5.36
CA VAL A 29 15.25 5.92 -6.55
C VAL A 29 14.48 7.18 -6.24
N MET A 30 14.49 8.15 -7.16
CA MET A 30 13.90 9.48 -6.97
C MET A 30 13.07 9.90 -8.16
N LEU A 31 11.98 10.60 -7.90
CA LEU A 31 11.24 11.41 -8.87
C LEU A 31 11.60 12.88 -8.65
N LEU A 32 12.04 13.56 -9.70
CA LEU A 32 12.37 14.98 -9.69
C LEU A 32 11.22 15.85 -10.19
N SER A 33 11.26 17.15 -9.89
CA SER A 33 10.25 18.13 -10.33
C SER A 33 10.24 18.39 -11.83
N SER A 34 11.27 17.98 -12.56
CA SER A 34 11.26 17.89 -14.03
C SER A 34 10.49 16.68 -14.56
N GLY A 35 10.00 15.80 -13.69
CA GLY A 35 9.42 14.50 -14.04
C GLY A 35 10.44 13.46 -14.48
N LEU A 36 11.73 13.70 -14.26
CA LEU A 36 12.77 12.67 -14.42
C LEU A 36 12.71 11.69 -13.25
N VAL A 37 12.72 10.39 -13.55
CA VAL A 37 12.95 9.33 -12.58
C VAL A 37 14.38 8.84 -12.74
N GLY A 38 15.12 8.85 -11.63
CA GLY A 38 16.53 8.48 -11.59
C GLY A 38 16.86 7.51 -10.47
N ARG A 39 17.95 6.77 -10.65
CA ARG A 39 18.57 5.91 -9.64
C ARG A 39 19.89 6.54 -9.22
N TYR A 40 20.15 6.57 -7.92
CA TYR A 40 21.38 7.08 -7.35
C TYR A 40 22.00 6.03 -6.44
N THR A 41 23.26 5.68 -6.72
CA THR A 41 24.06 4.81 -5.86
C THR A 41 24.88 5.66 -4.92
N ILE A 42 24.78 5.41 -3.62
CA ILE A 42 25.49 6.18 -2.60
C ILE A 42 27.01 6.01 -2.80
N ASN A 43 27.74 7.12 -2.77
CA ASN A 43 29.18 7.24 -3.06
C ASN A 43 29.57 7.10 -4.53
N GLU A 44 28.62 6.98 -5.45
CA GLU A 44 28.88 7.10 -6.88
C GLU A 44 28.61 8.53 -7.36
N PRO A 45 29.48 9.09 -8.23
CA PRO A 45 29.43 10.50 -8.60
C PRO A 45 28.28 10.84 -9.56
N LEU A 46 27.66 9.84 -10.20
CA LEU A 46 26.66 10.04 -11.24
C LEU A 46 25.43 9.18 -10.97
N GLY A 47 24.27 9.82 -10.91
CA GLY A 47 22.98 9.11 -10.96
C GLY A 47 22.68 8.59 -12.37
N GLU A 48 22.00 7.44 -12.43
CA GLU A 48 21.46 6.86 -13.65
C GLU A 48 20.09 7.47 -13.95
N ARG A 49 19.89 7.94 -15.18
CA ARG A 49 18.57 8.37 -15.66
C ARG A 49 17.78 7.15 -16.12
N LEU A 50 16.63 6.88 -15.50
CA LEU A 50 15.83 5.71 -15.82
C LEU A 50 14.81 6.00 -16.93
N PHE A 51 13.93 6.98 -16.72
CA PHE A 51 12.89 7.41 -17.66
C PHE A 51 12.29 8.76 -17.23
N SER A 52 11.38 9.33 -18.03
CA SER A 52 10.59 10.50 -17.64
C SER A 52 9.10 10.19 -17.62
N VAL A 53 8.38 10.75 -16.64
CA VAL A 53 6.91 10.69 -16.54
C VAL A 53 6.22 11.82 -17.32
N ILE A 54 7.00 12.77 -17.88
CA ILE A 54 6.49 13.77 -18.81
C ILE A 54 6.71 13.26 -20.22
N ASP A 55 5.61 12.99 -20.92
CA ASP A 55 5.65 12.65 -22.35
C ASP A 55 5.79 13.90 -23.23
N ASN A 56 6.66 13.80 -24.24
CA ASN A 56 6.76 14.77 -25.33
C ASN A 56 5.71 14.53 -26.43
N ILE A 57 4.90 13.48 -26.30
CA ILE A 57 3.89 13.11 -27.29
C ILE A 57 2.59 13.84 -26.95
N GLY A 58 2.04 14.57 -27.92
CA GLY A 58 0.94 15.53 -27.76
C GLY A 58 -0.44 14.98 -27.38
N TYR A 59 -0.55 13.79 -26.77
CA TYR A 59 -1.82 13.32 -26.22
C TYR A 59 -2.18 14.12 -24.95
N THR A 60 -3.44 14.55 -24.88
CA THR A 60 -3.94 15.51 -23.87
C THR A 60 -4.78 14.85 -22.77
N TYR A 61 -4.98 13.54 -22.81
CA TYR A 61 -5.75 12.81 -21.80
C TYR A 61 -4.83 12.16 -20.76
N GLY A 62 -5.10 12.42 -19.47
CA GLY A 62 -4.47 11.73 -18.33
C GLY A 62 -2.95 11.86 -18.32
N ARG A 63 -2.43 12.98 -17.80
CA ARG A 63 -0.99 13.17 -17.63
C ARG A 63 -0.62 12.97 -16.18
N PHE A 64 0.53 12.35 -15.96
CA PHE A 64 1.15 12.27 -14.65
C PHE A 64 1.18 13.64 -13.99
N ASN A 65 0.62 13.75 -12.80
CA ASN A 65 0.53 15.01 -12.08
C ASN A 65 1.70 15.14 -11.10
N LEU A 66 2.67 15.99 -11.44
CA LEU A 66 3.86 16.25 -10.61
C LEU A 66 3.57 17.01 -9.31
N THR A 67 2.38 17.59 -9.16
CA THR A 67 1.96 18.24 -7.91
C THR A 67 1.12 17.32 -7.03
N ALA A 68 0.79 16.12 -7.50
CA ALA A 68 0.04 15.14 -6.73
C ALA A 68 1.00 14.29 -5.88
N GLN A 69 0.50 13.84 -4.73
CA GLN A 69 1.21 12.87 -3.90
C GLN A 69 1.56 11.64 -4.75
N THR A 70 2.81 11.19 -4.63
CA THR A 70 3.39 10.17 -5.51
C THR A 70 4.18 9.17 -4.69
N SER A 71 3.90 7.90 -4.93
CA SER A 71 4.65 6.79 -4.37
C SER A 71 5.58 6.17 -5.41
N LEU A 72 6.75 5.74 -4.96
CA LEU A 72 7.72 4.96 -5.71
C LEU A 72 7.78 3.55 -5.13
N TYR A 73 7.71 2.55 -5.99
CA TYR A 73 7.83 1.15 -5.62
C TYR A 73 8.99 0.54 -6.39
N THR A 74 9.71 -0.36 -5.74
CA THR A 74 10.85 -1.04 -6.35
C THR A 74 10.76 -2.54 -6.11
N LEU A 75 11.26 -3.31 -7.07
CA LEU A 75 11.41 -4.76 -6.99
C LEU A 75 12.65 -5.13 -7.82
N ASP A 76 13.76 -5.40 -7.13
CA ASP A 76 15.08 -5.54 -7.77
C ASP A 76 15.41 -4.30 -8.64
N GLU A 77 15.61 -4.47 -9.95
CA GLU A 77 15.85 -3.38 -10.90
C GLU A 77 14.58 -2.66 -11.39
N ILE A 78 13.39 -3.19 -11.10
CA ILE A 78 12.10 -2.64 -11.55
C ILE A 78 11.74 -1.43 -10.70
N VAL A 79 11.34 -0.36 -11.36
CA VAL A 79 10.87 0.87 -10.72
C VAL A 79 9.46 1.18 -11.20
N VAL A 80 8.55 1.41 -10.25
CA VAL A 80 7.20 1.90 -10.53
C VAL A 80 6.99 3.22 -9.85
N VAL A 81 6.39 4.16 -10.57
CA VAL A 81 5.96 5.46 -10.05
C VAL A 81 4.48 5.63 -10.31
N VAL A 82 3.73 6.11 -9.32
CA VAL A 82 2.28 6.27 -9.43
C VAL A 82 1.80 7.48 -8.64
N ASN A 83 0.84 8.21 -9.19
CA ASN A 83 0.14 9.22 -8.40
C ASN A 83 -0.88 8.55 -7.48
N ASP A 84 -0.73 8.75 -6.17
CA ASP A 84 -1.53 8.06 -5.15
C ASP A 84 -3.03 8.35 -5.33
N TYR A 85 -3.40 9.59 -5.64
CA TYR A 85 -4.80 10.00 -5.80
C TYR A 85 -5.07 10.61 -7.18
N LYS A 86 -4.57 9.95 -8.23
CA LYS A 86 -4.88 10.25 -9.64
C LYS A 86 -4.97 8.95 -10.45
N THR A 87 -4.83 9.07 -11.77
CA THR A 87 -5.12 7.99 -12.73
C THR A 87 -3.89 7.30 -13.28
N ASP A 88 -2.68 7.86 -13.11
CA ASP A 88 -1.53 7.51 -13.95
C ASP A 88 -0.34 6.94 -13.17
N GLY A 89 0.33 5.98 -13.79
CA GLY A 89 1.58 5.41 -13.32
C GLY A 89 2.46 4.87 -14.45
N TYR A 90 3.74 4.64 -14.15
CA TYR A 90 4.73 4.15 -15.09
C TYR A 90 5.57 3.05 -14.47
N ILE A 91 5.88 2.02 -15.26
CA ILE A 91 6.81 0.95 -14.90
C ILE A 91 8.03 1.02 -15.79
N HIS A 92 9.21 1.05 -15.19
CA HIS A 92 10.49 0.86 -15.83
C HIS A 92 11.03 -0.51 -15.49
N TYR A 93 11.38 -1.30 -16.50
CA TYR A 93 12.00 -2.61 -16.32
C TYR A 93 13.20 -2.73 -17.29
N PRO A 94 14.43 -2.48 -16.80
CA PRO A 94 15.64 -2.59 -17.60
C PRO A 94 15.70 -3.90 -18.41
N GLY A 95 16.07 -3.78 -19.69
CA GLY A 95 16.14 -4.92 -20.61
C GLY A 95 14.79 -5.43 -21.16
N LYS A 96 13.64 -5.01 -20.60
CA LYS A 96 12.30 -5.39 -21.08
C LYS A 96 11.51 -4.22 -21.65
N TYR A 97 11.47 -3.09 -20.95
CA TYR A 97 10.88 -1.85 -21.44
C TYR A 97 11.39 -0.62 -20.69
N HIS A 98 11.59 0.45 -21.45
CA HIS A 98 12.10 1.72 -20.95
C HIS A 98 11.08 2.44 -20.05
N ALA A 99 9.83 2.56 -20.47
CA ALA A 99 8.74 3.06 -19.64
C ALA A 99 7.42 2.51 -20.19
N LEU A 100 6.66 1.82 -19.35
CA LEU A 100 5.31 1.34 -19.66
C LEU A 100 4.32 2.18 -18.86
N HIS A 101 3.54 3.02 -19.56
CA HIS A 101 2.44 3.77 -18.96
C HIS A 101 1.24 2.86 -18.73
N PHE A 102 0.62 2.99 -17.56
CA PHE A 102 -0.64 2.36 -17.23
C PHE A 102 -1.54 3.35 -16.49
N SER A 103 -2.85 3.18 -16.62
CA SER A 103 -3.82 4.07 -16.01
C SER A 103 -5.08 3.36 -15.52
N ARG A 104 -5.77 3.99 -14.58
CA ARG A 104 -7.10 3.59 -14.10
C ARG A 104 -8.15 4.60 -14.52
N LYS A 105 -9.42 4.17 -14.52
CA LYS A 105 -10.56 5.09 -14.67
C LYS A 105 -10.55 6.17 -13.59
N ASP A 106 -11.00 7.35 -13.96
CA ASP A 106 -11.05 8.57 -13.14
C ASP A 106 -12.06 8.48 -11.98
N LYS A 107 -13.12 7.70 -12.12
CA LYS A 107 -14.15 7.54 -11.09
C LYS A 107 -13.52 7.20 -9.73
N CYS A 108 -13.68 8.11 -8.77
CA CYS A 108 -13.15 8.02 -7.40
C CYS A 108 -11.62 8.01 -7.26
N ALA A 109 -10.88 8.31 -8.34
CA ALA A 109 -9.41 8.33 -8.31
C ALA A 109 -8.83 9.41 -7.38
N ASP A 110 -9.58 10.50 -7.14
CA ASP A 110 -9.16 11.58 -6.23
C ASP A 110 -9.33 11.25 -4.74
N ILE A 111 -10.04 10.17 -4.41
CA ILE A 111 -10.39 9.79 -3.01
C ILE A 111 -10.02 8.35 -2.65
N SER A 112 -9.61 7.53 -3.63
CA SER A 112 -9.11 6.17 -3.42
C SER A 112 -7.64 6.12 -3.81
N MET A 113 -6.78 5.73 -2.86
CA MET A 113 -5.35 5.54 -3.13
C MET A 113 -5.17 4.52 -4.25
N TYR A 114 -4.24 4.77 -5.18
CA TYR A 114 -3.97 3.90 -6.32
C TYR A 114 -3.52 2.52 -5.84
N PRO A 115 -4.33 1.47 -6.08
CA PRO A 115 -3.96 0.10 -5.71
C PRO A 115 -2.78 -0.36 -6.55
N LEU A 116 -1.63 -0.56 -5.91
CA LEU A 116 -0.42 -1.06 -6.54
C LEU A 116 0.36 -1.96 -5.59
N ALA A 117 0.80 -3.12 -6.09
CA ALA A 117 1.78 -3.98 -5.41
C ALA A 117 2.71 -4.65 -6.41
N LEU A 118 3.95 -4.90 -5.99
CA LEU A 118 4.94 -5.68 -6.72
C LEU A 118 5.25 -6.96 -5.96
N TYR A 119 5.43 -8.07 -6.67
CA TYR A 119 5.89 -9.32 -6.08
C TYR A 119 6.57 -10.21 -7.11
N LYS A 120 7.37 -11.18 -6.64
CA LYS A 120 7.82 -12.32 -7.44
C LYS A 120 7.03 -13.57 -7.05
N ASN A 121 6.61 -14.36 -8.04
CA ASN A 121 6.01 -15.66 -7.81
C ASN A 121 7.06 -16.70 -7.33
N GLU A 122 6.66 -17.96 -7.16
CA GLU A 122 7.55 -19.04 -6.70
C GLU A 122 8.73 -19.30 -7.66
N ASP A 123 8.55 -19.06 -8.96
CA ASP A 123 9.60 -19.17 -9.99
C ASP A 123 10.51 -17.93 -10.08
N GLY A 124 10.29 -16.93 -9.21
CA GLY A 124 11.05 -15.67 -9.22
C GLY A 124 10.61 -14.67 -10.30
N VAL A 125 9.52 -14.95 -11.02
CA VAL A 125 9.00 -14.08 -12.08
C VAL A 125 8.31 -12.86 -11.48
N PRO A 126 8.69 -11.64 -11.89
CA PRO A 126 8.12 -10.42 -11.34
C PRO A 126 6.71 -10.15 -11.89
N HIS A 127 5.83 -9.71 -11.01
CA HIS A 127 4.44 -9.38 -11.27
C HIS A 127 4.08 -8.03 -10.65
N VAL A 128 3.10 -7.35 -11.27
CA VAL A 128 2.45 -6.17 -10.70
C VAL A 128 0.96 -6.43 -10.53
N ILE A 129 0.42 -6.00 -9.40
CA ILE A 129 -1.01 -5.83 -9.16
C ILE A 129 -1.31 -4.35 -9.29
N PHE A 130 -2.25 -3.96 -10.16
CA PHE A 130 -2.57 -2.54 -10.38
C PHE A 130 -4.06 -2.33 -10.68
N ALA A 131 -4.61 -1.18 -10.33
CA ALA A 131 -5.99 -0.85 -10.67
C ALA A 131 -6.18 -0.44 -12.13
N VAL A 132 -7.31 -0.85 -12.70
CA VAL A 132 -7.85 -0.33 -13.96
C VAL A 132 -9.19 0.40 -13.76
N ALA A 133 -9.85 0.19 -12.62
CA ALA A 133 -10.98 0.96 -12.13
C ALA A 133 -11.06 0.87 -10.60
N TRP A 134 -11.95 1.65 -9.97
CA TRP A 134 -12.14 1.67 -8.51
C TRP A 134 -12.39 0.28 -7.89
N ASN A 135 -13.13 -0.60 -8.58
CA ASN A 135 -13.42 -1.97 -8.16
C ASN A 135 -12.74 -3.05 -8.99
N HIS A 136 -11.70 -2.70 -9.76
CA HIS A 136 -11.08 -3.64 -10.68
C HIS A 136 -9.57 -3.47 -10.66
N ILE A 137 -8.89 -4.49 -10.17
CA ILE A 137 -7.44 -4.66 -10.25
C ILE A 137 -7.07 -5.77 -11.23
N GLN A 138 -5.89 -5.66 -11.83
CA GLN A 138 -5.30 -6.66 -12.69
C GLN A 138 -3.97 -7.13 -12.15
N ILE A 139 -3.65 -8.40 -12.40
CA ILE A 139 -2.32 -8.97 -12.18
C ILE A 139 -1.65 -9.18 -13.54
N MET A 140 -0.48 -8.58 -13.71
CA MET A 140 0.31 -8.70 -14.94
C MET A 140 1.66 -9.34 -14.65
N ASN A 141 2.02 -10.32 -15.47
CA ASN A 141 3.37 -10.86 -15.55
C ASN A 141 4.28 -9.82 -16.24
N LEU A 142 5.28 -9.30 -15.55
CA LEU A 142 6.11 -8.18 -16.05
C LEU A 142 7.12 -8.63 -17.12
N ASP A 143 7.50 -9.91 -17.12
CA ASP A 143 8.40 -10.48 -18.13
C ASP A 143 7.78 -10.55 -19.52
N THR A 144 6.48 -10.86 -19.58
CA THR A 144 5.73 -11.14 -20.81
C THR A 144 4.67 -10.08 -21.14
N ARG A 145 4.33 -9.22 -20.17
CA ARG A 145 3.19 -8.28 -20.19
C ARG A 145 1.83 -8.94 -20.31
N GLN A 146 1.74 -10.24 -20.02
CA GLN A 146 0.47 -10.94 -20.01
C GLN A 146 -0.36 -10.50 -18.81
N ILE A 147 -1.58 -10.00 -19.07
CA ILE A 147 -2.59 -9.79 -18.02
C ILE A 147 -3.19 -11.14 -17.65
N LEU A 148 -2.85 -11.65 -16.47
CA LEU A 148 -3.25 -12.97 -15.99
C LEU A 148 -4.72 -13.01 -15.54
N THR A 149 -5.27 -11.85 -15.17
CA THR A 149 -6.65 -11.71 -14.68
C THR A 149 -7.57 -11.06 -15.71
N ALA A 150 -7.22 -11.10 -17.00
CA ALA A 150 -7.98 -10.42 -18.07
C ALA A 150 -9.43 -10.91 -18.18
N ALA A 151 -9.69 -12.17 -17.83
CA ALA A 151 -11.00 -12.80 -17.86
C ALA A 151 -11.76 -12.72 -16.52
N LYS A 152 -11.22 -12.03 -15.51
CA LYS A 152 -11.83 -11.96 -14.17
C LYS A 152 -13.22 -11.32 -14.27
N SER A 153 -14.24 -12.07 -13.83
CA SER A 153 -15.56 -11.50 -13.61
C SER A 153 -15.52 -10.70 -12.32
N LEU A 154 -15.99 -9.45 -12.35
CA LEU A 154 -16.20 -8.63 -11.16
C LEU A 154 -17.45 -9.10 -10.42
N ILE A 155 -17.55 -10.40 -10.13
CA ILE A 155 -18.67 -11.03 -9.45
C ILE A 155 -18.08 -11.96 -8.39
N GLU A 156 -18.63 -11.89 -7.19
CA GLU A 156 -18.19 -12.71 -6.06
C GLU A 156 -18.50 -14.19 -6.26
N GLU A 157 -17.76 -15.03 -5.55
CA GLU A 157 -18.16 -16.42 -5.32
C GLU A 157 -19.51 -16.48 -4.60
N ASN A 158 -20.31 -17.48 -4.96
CA ASN A 158 -21.63 -17.75 -4.41
C ASN A 158 -22.65 -16.61 -4.60
N ALA A 159 -22.46 -15.76 -5.61
CA ALA A 159 -23.38 -14.66 -5.88
C ALA A 159 -24.81 -15.19 -6.10
N GLU A 160 -24.96 -16.23 -6.91
CA GLU A 160 -26.25 -16.86 -7.24
C GLU A 160 -26.97 -17.37 -5.98
N GLU A 161 -26.25 -18.08 -5.10
CA GLU A 161 -26.79 -18.59 -3.84
C GLU A 161 -27.21 -17.47 -2.90
N LYS A 162 -26.36 -16.43 -2.74
CA LYS A 162 -26.66 -15.23 -1.94
C LYS A 162 -27.95 -14.55 -2.44
N HIS A 163 -28.10 -14.44 -3.77
CA HIS A 163 -29.28 -13.85 -4.39
C HIS A 163 -30.55 -14.65 -4.08
N ILE A 164 -30.53 -15.97 -4.32
CA ILE A 164 -31.67 -16.85 -4.03
C ILE A 164 -32.04 -16.79 -2.54
N GLU A 165 -31.06 -16.77 -1.64
CA GLU A 165 -31.31 -16.71 -0.20
C GLU A 165 -31.91 -15.39 0.25
N PHE A 166 -31.46 -14.26 -0.31
CA PHE A 166 -32.03 -12.95 -0.05
C PHE A 166 -33.53 -12.92 -0.40
N TYR A 167 -33.92 -13.36 -1.59
CA TYR A 167 -35.32 -13.31 -2.04
C TYR A 167 -36.25 -14.36 -1.43
N LYS A 168 -35.74 -15.32 -0.64
CA LYS A 168 -36.61 -16.11 0.25
C LYS A 168 -37.29 -15.23 1.30
N LYS A 169 -36.70 -14.08 1.65
CA LYS A 169 -37.17 -13.17 2.72
C LYS A 169 -37.74 -11.85 2.20
N TYR A 170 -37.53 -11.53 0.92
CA TYR A 170 -37.92 -10.27 0.31
C TYR A 170 -38.61 -10.51 -1.04
N SER A 171 -39.48 -9.60 -1.48
CA SER A 171 -40.14 -9.74 -2.79
C SER A 171 -39.13 -9.61 -3.94
N GLU A 172 -39.28 -10.43 -4.98
CA GLU A 172 -38.46 -10.41 -6.20
C GLU A 172 -38.75 -9.21 -7.13
N ASP A 173 -39.67 -8.32 -6.76
CA ASP A 173 -40.05 -7.12 -7.53
C ASP A 173 -38.92 -6.06 -7.64
N ASN A 174 -37.66 -6.44 -7.41
CA ASN A 174 -36.55 -5.53 -7.23
C ASN A 174 -36.05 -4.93 -8.55
N LYS A 175 -35.76 -3.63 -8.52
CA LYS A 175 -35.17 -2.82 -9.61
C LYS A 175 -33.63 -2.90 -9.66
N LEU A 176 -32.99 -3.62 -8.74
CA LEU A 176 -31.53 -3.73 -8.71
C LEU A 176 -31.00 -4.62 -9.84
N PHE A 177 -29.83 -4.25 -10.35
CA PHE A 177 -29.18 -4.96 -11.45
C PHE A 177 -28.67 -6.34 -10.98
N TRP A 178 -28.84 -7.38 -11.81
CA TRP A 178 -28.33 -8.72 -11.53
C TRP A 178 -27.53 -9.25 -12.74
N PRO A 179 -26.33 -9.84 -12.53
CA PRO A 179 -25.58 -9.91 -11.27
C PRO A 179 -25.06 -8.54 -10.84
N SER A 180 -24.97 -8.31 -9.52
CA SER A 180 -24.31 -7.12 -8.98
C SER A 180 -22.80 -7.21 -9.24
N PRO A 181 -22.17 -6.15 -9.78
CA PRO A 181 -20.72 -6.11 -9.85
C PRO A 181 -20.13 -6.03 -8.43
N TYR A 182 -18.89 -6.49 -8.27
CA TYR A 182 -18.16 -6.43 -7.02
C TYR A 182 -18.06 -4.97 -6.58
N ASP A 183 -18.65 -4.66 -5.43
CA ASP A 183 -18.94 -3.29 -5.03
C ASP A 183 -17.92 -2.78 -4.01
N TYR A 184 -16.63 -3.00 -4.28
CA TYR A 184 -15.53 -2.73 -3.35
C TYR A 184 -14.56 -1.70 -3.94
N PHE A 185 -14.15 -0.71 -3.16
CA PHE A 185 -13.11 0.23 -3.55
C PHE A 185 -11.76 -0.31 -3.10
N PHE A 186 -10.99 -0.84 -4.05
CA PHE A 186 -9.60 -1.21 -3.76
C PHE A 186 -8.82 0.05 -3.34
N GLY A 187 -8.07 -0.06 -2.24
CA GLY A 187 -7.16 0.96 -1.76
C GLY A 187 -5.70 0.49 -1.82
N LYS A 188 -4.87 0.98 -0.89
CA LYS A 188 -3.45 0.57 -0.79
C LYS A 188 -3.35 -0.96 -0.75
N LEU A 189 -2.42 -1.53 -1.51
CA LEU A 189 -2.18 -2.97 -1.51
C LEU A 189 -0.93 -3.29 -0.70
N LEU A 190 -1.01 -4.32 0.14
CA LEU A 190 0.10 -4.82 0.96
C LEU A 190 0.27 -6.32 0.71
N MET A 191 1.43 -6.72 0.20
CA MET A 191 1.75 -8.14 0.03
C MET A 191 2.06 -8.78 1.39
N SER A 192 1.54 -9.98 1.61
CA SER A 192 1.99 -10.86 2.69
C SER A 192 3.49 -11.20 2.52
N PRO A 193 4.23 -11.52 3.60
CA PRO A 193 5.67 -11.79 3.52
C PRO A 193 6.04 -12.93 2.56
N ASN A 194 5.23 -13.99 2.49
CA ASN A 194 5.41 -15.09 1.53
C ASN A 194 4.83 -14.82 0.13
N ARG A 195 4.21 -13.65 -0.08
CA ARG A 195 3.64 -13.19 -1.36
C ARG A 195 2.48 -14.02 -1.89
N LYS A 196 1.89 -14.90 -1.07
CA LYS A 196 0.74 -15.74 -1.47
C LYS A 196 -0.59 -15.02 -1.34
N ARG A 197 -0.62 -13.94 -0.56
CA ARG A 197 -1.79 -13.10 -0.35
C ARG A 197 -1.46 -11.62 -0.49
N PHE A 198 -2.45 -10.84 -0.86
CA PHE A 198 -2.41 -9.39 -0.74
C PHE A 198 -3.61 -8.87 0.04
N LEU A 199 -3.36 -7.90 0.91
CA LEU A 199 -4.36 -7.12 1.62
C LEU A 199 -4.68 -5.88 0.79
N SER A 200 -5.96 -5.57 0.63
CA SER A 200 -6.43 -4.26 0.20
C SER A 200 -6.95 -3.47 1.39
N VAL A 201 -6.33 -2.31 1.61
CA VAL A 201 -6.73 -1.30 2.60
C VAL A 201 -7.77 -0.39 1.93
N GLY A 202 -8.90 -0.98 1.57
CA GLY A 202 -9.97 -0.33 0.80
C GLY A 202 -11.17 0.06 1.65
N TRP A 203 -12.28 0.35 0.97
CA TRP A 203 -13.49 0.89 1.59
C TRP A 203 -14.77 0.54 0.81
N TYR A 204 -15.92 0.74 1.45
CA TYR A 204 -17.26 0.63 0.86
C TYR A 204 -17.99 1.96 0.84
N TRP A 205 -19.05 2.04 0.01
CA TRP A 205 -19.91 3.22 -0.06
C TRP A 205 -20.35 3.71 1.32
N GLY A 206 -20.42 5.04 1.46
CA GLY A 206 -20.64 5.70 2.75
C GLY A 206 -19.34 6.05 3.48
N SER A 207 -18.18 5.81 2.85
CA SER A 207 -16.86 6.01 3.46
C SER A 207 -16.72 5.17 4.72
N TYR A 208 -16.74 3.85 4.53
CA TYR A 208 -16.46 2.86 5.58
C TYR A 208 -15.21 2.09 5.21
N ASP A 209 -14.21 2.07 6.10
CA ASP A 209 -13.04 1.21 5.92
C ASP A 209 -13.52 -0.24 5.85
N TYR A 210 -13.03 -0.96 4.83
CA TYR A 210 -13.34 -2.38 4.65
C TYR A 210 -12.08 -3.08 4.13
N TYR A 211 -11.40 -3.77 5.03
CA TYR A 211 -10.12 -4.37 4.69
C TYR A 211 -10.34 -5.82 4.27
N THR A 212 -9.80 -6.19 3.12
CA THR A 212 -10.02 -7.52 2.52
C THR A 212 -8.74 -8.11 2.02
N VAL A 213 -8.58 -9.41 2.25
CA VAL A 213 -7.45 -10.19 1.77
C VAL A 213 -7.87 -11.07 0.61
N TYR A 214 -6.94 -11.27 -0.31
CA TYR A 214 -7.10 -12.12 -1.48
C TYR A 214 -5.91 -13.06 -1.58
N ASP A 215 -6.18 -14.33 -1.86
CA ASP A 215 -5.16 -15.30 -2.27
C ASP A 215 -4.77 -15.02 -3.73
N VAL A 216 -3.47 -14.85 -3.98
CA VAL A 216 -2.95 -14.45 -5.30
C VAL A 216 -3.26 -15.48 -6.37
N GLU A 217 -3.01 -16.77 -6.06
CA GLU A 217 -3.17 -17.84 -7.03
C GLU A 217 -4.64 -18.06 -7.37
N ASN A 218 -5.51 -18.08 -6.35
CA ASN A 218 -6.95 -18.12 -6.55
C ASN A 218 -7.45 -16.87 -7.30
N PHE A 219 -6.88 -15.69 -7.01
CA PHE A 219 -7.22 -14.47 -7.74
C PHE A 219 -6.80 -14.53 -9.21
N ILE A 220 -5.75 -15.26 -9.57
CA ILE A 220 -5.36 -15.47 -10.97
C ILE A 220 -6.26 -16.50 -11.65
N THR A 221 -6.48 -17.64 -10.99
CA THR A 221 -7.06 -18.85 -11.61
C THR A 221 -8.57 -18.92 -11.57
N SER A 222 -9.22 -18.33 -10.56
CA SER A 222 -10.68 -18.27 -10.48
C SER A 222 -11.23 -17.13 -11.32
N ASN A 223 -12.35 -17.34 -12.00
CA ASN A 223 -13.06 -16.25 -12.67
C ASN A 223 -13.88 -15.38 -11.70
N ARG A 224 -14.13 -15.84 -10.47
CA ARG A 224 -14.90 -15.10 -9.45
C ARG A 224 -13.97 -14.39 -8.46
N ILE A 225 -14.52 -13.43 -7.73
CA ILE A 225 -13.85 -12.78 -6.60
C ILE A 225 -14.11 -13.61 -5.34
N SER A 226 -13.03 -14.03 -4.68
CA SER A 226 -13.08 -14.66 -3.36
C SER A 226 -12.23 -13.82 -2.42
N ASP A 227 -12.88 -12.91 -1.71
CA ASP A 227 -12.27 -12.09 -0.70
C ASP A 227 -12.38 -12.73 0.69
N ILE A 228 -11.48 -12.34 1.58
CA ILE A 228 -11.50 -12.70 3.00
C ILE A 228 -11.62 -11.38 3.76
N PRO A 229 -12.82 -11.05 4.26
CA PRO A 229 -13.01 -9.86 5.08
C PRO A 229 -12.17 -9.92 6.34
N ILE A 230 -11.45 -8.84 6.63
CA ILE A 230 -10.68 -8.66 7.87
C ILE A 230 -11.54 -7.94 8.90
N GLY A 231 -12.13 -6.82 8.51
CA GLY A 231 -12.99 -6.03 9.38
C GLY A 231 -13.47 -4.77 8.68
N ASN A 232 -14.41 -4.10 9.34
CA ASN A 232 -15.03 -2.88 8.86
C ASN A 232 -15.18 -1.86 9.98
N TRP A 233 -15.02 -0.59 9.63
CA TRP A 233 -14.95 0.48 10.61
C TRP A 233 -15.28 1.84 9.99
N GLU A 234 -15.47 2.86 10.82
CA GLU A 234 -15.59 4.26 10.37
C GLU A 234 -14.37 4.66 9.54
N HIS A 235 -14.47 5.37 8.41
CA HIS A 235 -13.29 5.61 7.55
C HIS A 235 -12.26 6.57 8.17
N LEU A 236 -11.12 6.01 8.61
CA LEU A 236 -10.05 6.75 9.32
C LEU A 236 -8.65 6.47 8.76
N ASN A 237 -8.52 5.88 7.57
CA ASN A 237 -7.23 5.49 6.99
C ASN A 237 -6.33 4.79 8.02
N ARG A 238 -6.85 3.71 8.63
CA ARG A 238 -6.17 2.99 9.70
C ARG A 238 -4.80 2.50 9.27
N SER A 239 -3.88 2.57 10.20
CA SER A 239 -2.54 2.06 10.06
C SER A 239 -2.59 0.54 10.12
N THR A 240 -1.98 -0.11 9.14
CA THR A 240 -2.05 -1.58 9.02
C THR A 240 -0.80 -2.15 8.37
N CYS A 241 -0.43 -3.36 8.78
CA CYS A 241 0.65 -4.13 8.18
C CYS A 241 0.44 -5.64 8.39
N TRP A 242 1.17 -6.43 7.61
CA TRP A 242 1.33 -7.86 7.88
C TRP A 242 2.34 -8.06 9.01
N ILE A 243 2.00 -8.93 9.97
CA ILE A 243 2.93 -9.39 11.02
C ILE A 243 3.64 -10.65 10.52
N ASP A 244 2.87 -11.56 9.92
CA ASP A 244 3.37 -12.78 9.31
C ASP A 244 2.56 -13.10 8.04
N ASN A 245 2.56 -14.35 7.59
CA ASN A 245 1.86 -14.76 6.35
C ASN A 245 0.33 -14.78 6.47
N ASP A 246 -0.19 -14.86 7.69
CA ASP A 246 -1.59 -15.12 8.00
C ASP A 246 -2.17 -14.10 8.99
N THR A 247 -1.35 -13.25 9.60
CA THR A 247 -1.76 -12.30 10.63
C THR A 247 -1.53 -10.85 10.20
N ILE A 248 -2.56 -10.02 10.35
CA ILE A 248 -2.56 -8.59 10.02
C ILE A 248 -2.78 -7.77 11.29
N ALA A 249 -1.96 -6.73 11.47
CA ALA A 249 -2.18 -5.70 12.48
C ALA A 249 -3.03 -4.57 11.90
N VAL A 250 -4.02 -4.09 12.65
CA VAL A 250 -4.85 -2.93 12.30
C VAL A 250 -4.98 -2.02 13.52
N SER A 251 -4.63 -0.75 13.39
CA SER A 251 -4.87 0.25 14.43
C SER A 251 -6.37 0.48 14.63
N TYR A 252 -6.80 0.63 15.87
CA TYR A 252 -8.21 0.71 16.23
C TYR A 252 -8.43 1.80 17.30
N ASN A 253 -9.58 2.47 17.25
CA ASN A 253 -9.99 3.42 18.28
C ASN A 253 -11.38 3.04 18.81
N PRO A 254 -11.44 2.46 20.02
CA PRO A 254 -12.71 2.03 20.62
C PRO A 254 -13.77 3.14 20.67
N LEU A 255 -13.37 4.39 20.86
CA LEU A 255 -14.31 5.50 20.99
C LEU A 255 -14.91 5.93 19.65
N ILE A 256 -14.13 5.92 18.56
CA ILE A 256 -14.66 6.35 17.25
C ILE A 256 -15.53 5.26 16.65
N ASP A 257 -15.18 4.00 16.89
CA ASP A 257 -15.94 2.85 16.42
C ASP A 257 -17.11 2.49 17.37
N ASP A 258 -17.48 3.42 18.27
CA ASP A 258 -18.65 3.36 19.19
C ASP A 258 -18.72 2.07 20.04
N ASP A 259 -17.60 1.57 20.55
CA ASP A 259 -17.60 0.46 21.51
C ASP A 259 -18.35 0.87 22.80
N GLU A 260 -19.26 0.00 23.29
CA GLU A 260 -20.18 0.30 24.40
C GLU A 260 -19.47 0.79 25.67
N ASP A 261 -18.28 0.27 25.96
CA ASP A 261 -17.48 0.59 27.14
C ASP A 261 -16.43 1.69 26.89
N ALA A 262 -16.36 2.26 25.68
CA ALA A 262 -15.34 3.24 25.33
C ALA A 262 -15.62 4.62 25.93
N THR A 263 -14.55 5.25 26.40
CA THR A 263 -14.55 6.61 26.94
C THR A 263 -13.49 7.46 26.22
N PRO A 264 -13.51 8.80 26.36
CA PRO A 264 -12.44 9.68 25.87
C PRO A 264 -11.02 9.30 26.33
N GLU A 265 -10.92 8.55 27.44
CA GLU A 265 -9.65 8.09 28.00
C GLU A 265 -9.29 6.66 27.62
N SER A 266 -10.14 5.96 26.86
CA SER A 266 -9.82 4.64 26.35
C SER A 266 -8.54 4.72 25.49
N PRO A 267 -7.58 3.80 25.71
CA PRO A 267 -6.38 3.75 24.90
C PRO A 267 -6.72 3.36 23.48
N PHE A 268 -5.88 3.78 22.54
CA PHE A 268 -5.96 3.26 21.18
C PHE A 268 -5.45 1.83 21.18
N GLU A 269 -5.83 1.05 20.19
CA GLU A 269 -5.48 -0.36 20.14
C GLU A 269 -4.82 -0.73 18.82
N ILE A 270 -4.12 -1.86 18.80
CA ILE A 270 -3.81 -2.60 17.58
C ILE A 270 -4.44 -3.98 17.71
N HIS A 271 -5.29 -4.33 16.75
CA HIS A 271 -5.95 -5.63 16.66
C HIS A 271 -5.19 -6.53 15.69
N PHE A 272 -5.04 -7.79 16.07
CA PHE A 272 -4.31 -8.80 15.30
C PHE A 272 -5.36 -9.74 14.71
N TYR A 273 -5.57 -9.65 13.41
CA TYR A 273 -6.50 -10.49 12.66
C TYR A 273 -5.75 -11.65 12.06
N LYS A 274 -6.06 -12.87 12.52
CA LYS A 274 -5.50 -14.10 11.95
C LYS A 274 -6.48 -14.68 10.94
N ILE A 275 -5.99 -14.95 9.75
CA ILE A 275 -6.74 -15.57 8.67
C ILE A 275 -6.80 -17.09 8.93
N ASP A 276 -8.01 -17.64 8.90
CA ASP A 276 -8.27 -19.07 8.91
C ASP A 276 -9.29 -19.42 7.81
N GLY A 277 -8.83 -20.10 6.78
CA GLY A 277 -9.64 -20.44 5.61
C GLY A 277 -10.21 -19.20 4.90
N LYS A 278 -11.53 -19.01 4.98
CA LYS A 278 -12.27 -17.90 4.34
C LYS A 278 -12.70 -16.81 5.32
N THR A 279 -12.22 -16.86 6.56
CA THR A 279 -12.56 -15.90 7.62
C THR A 279 -11.29 -15.36 8.26
N ALA A 280 -11.41 -14.25 8.97
CA ALA A 280 -10.37 -13.74 9.84
C ALA A 280 -10.96 -13.43 11.21
N GLU A 281 -10.20 -13.73 12.26
CA GLU A 281 -10.61 -13.53 13.65
C GLU A 281 -9.56 -12.74 14.41
N ILE A 282 -10.02 -11.94 15.38
CA ILE A 282 -9.12 -11.22 16.29
C ILE A 282 -8.51 -12.23 17.27
N VAL A 283 -7.20 -12.41 17.20
CA VAL A 283 -6.46 -13.31 18.11
C VAL A 283 -5.72 -12.57 19.23
N LYS A 284 -5.49 -11.27 19.07
CA LYS A 284 -4.86 -10.41 20.07
C LYS A 284 -5.34 -8.97 19.89
N LYS A 285 -5.53 -8.27 21.00
CA LYS A 285 -5.67 -6.81 21.06
C LYS A 285 -4.59 -6.28 21.98
N ILE A 286 -3.90 -5.23 21.57
CA ILE A 286 -2.92 -4.54 22.41
C ILE A 286 -3.30 -3.09 22.56
N GLN A 287 -3.08 -2.54 23.74
CA GLN A 287 -3.29 -1.13 24.01
C GLN A 287 -2.02 -0.35 23.67
N VAL A 288 -2.19 0.82 23.06
CA VAL A 288 -1.11 1.71 22.67
C VAL A 288 -1.36 3.07 23.31
N GLU A 289 -0.39 3.56 24.07
CA GLU A 289 -0.49 4.85 24.74
C GLU A 289 -0.48 6.03 23.75
N ASP A 290 0.12 5.86 22.58
CA ASP A 290 0.15 6.90 21.54
C ASP A 290 -1.19 7.01 20.80
N LYS A 291 -2.01 7.96 21.23
CA LYS A 291 -3.31 8.30 20.63
C LYS A 291 -3.20 8.86 19.19
N ASN A 292 -2.02 8.99 18.60
CA ASN A 292 -1.85 9.41 17.20
C ASN A 292 -1.51 8.26 16.26
N ILE A 293 -1.61 7.00 16.70
CA ILE A 293 -1.31 5.85 15.85
C ILE A 293 -2.25 5.75 14.65
N LEU A 294 -3.49 6.25 14.74
CA LEU A 294 -4.36 6.41 13.57
C LEU A 294 -3.72 7.38 12.55
N TYR A 295 -3.99 7.19 11.26
CA TYR A 295 -3.43 8.00 10.16
C TYR A 295 -1.90 7.93 10.01
N SER A 296 -1.23 6.99 10.70
CA SER A 296 0.21 6.77 10.58
C SER A 296 0.53 5.67 9.56
N LYS A 297 1.80 5.57 9.15
CA LYS A 297 2.31 4.39 8.46
C LYS A 297 2.82 3.40 9.51
N LEU A 298 2.32 2.17 9.43
CA LEU A 298 2.70 1.07 10.34
C LEU A 298 3.45 0.01 9.54
N TYR A 299 4.56 -0.47 10.10
CA TYR A 299 5.37 -1.56 9.57
C TYR A 299 5.69 -2.52 10.69
N TYR A 300 5.82 -3.81 10.40
CA TYR A 300 6.33 -4.79 11.36
C TYR A 300 7.74 -5.19 10.94
N ASN A 301 8.73 -4.86 11.77
CA ASN A 301 10.11 -5.29 11.56
C ASN A 301 10.33 -6.62 12.31
N LYS A 302 10.54 -7.69 11.53
CA LYS A 302 10.76 -9.04 12.06
C LYS A 302 12.08 -9.21 12.82
N GLU A 303 13.13 -8.50 12.46
CA GLU A 303 14.43 -8.59 13.14
C GLU A 303 14.37 -7.99 14.54
N LEU A 304 13.65 -6.87 14.70
CA LEU A 304 13.43 -6.20 15.98
C LEU A 304 12.25 -6.80 16.78
N ASP A 305 11.44 -7.65 16.14
CA ASP A 305 10.16 -8.12 16.66
C ASP A 305 9.27 -6.99 17.19
N ALA A 306 9.16 -5.91 16.41
CA ALA A 306 8.53 -4.66 16.83
C ALA A 306 7.79 -3.96 15.67
N PHE A 307 6.81 -3.16 16.03
CA PHE A 307 6.15 -2.24 15.10
C PHE A 307 6.94 -0.95 14.97
N ILE A 308 7.08 -0.48 13.73
CA ILE A 308 7.61 0.83 13.39
C ILE A 308 6.43 1.71 12.95
N VAL A 309 6.24 2.82 13.65
CA VAL A 309 5.16 3.79 13.41
C VAL A 309 5.77 5.10 12.97
N VAL A 310 5.34 5.60 11.82
CA VAL A 310 5.83 6.84 11.21
C VAL A 310 4.68 7.76 10.86
N SER A 311 4.73 9.01 11.32
CA SER A 311 3.83 10.07 10.84
C SER A 311 4.39 11.45 11.15
N ASP A 312 3.89 12.49 10.49
CA ASP A 312 4.26 13.87 10.81
C ASP A 312 3.90 14.27 12.24
N LYS A 313 2.86 13.67 12.82
CA LYS A 313 2.45 13.94 14.20
C LYS A 313 3.32 13.21 15.22
N ILE A 314 3.66 11.94 14.95
CA ILE A 314 4.40 11.08 15.88
C ILE A 314 5.91 11.28 15.75
N GLY A 315 6.41 11.63 14.56
CA GLY A 315 7.80 11.41 14.19
C GLY A 315 8.04 9.92 13.95
N ILE A 316 8.90 9.31 14.76
CA ILE A 316 9.15 7.86 14.77
C ILE A 316 8.78 7.31 16.15
N SER A 317 8.01 6.21 16.17
CA SER A 317 7.77 5.42 17.37
C SER A 317 7.98 3.94 17.09
N ILE A 318 8.69 3.25 17.97
CA ILE A 318 8.93 1.81 17.91
C ILE A 318 8.16 1.18 19.07
N LEU A 319 7.23 0.29 18.75
CA LEU A 319 6.35 -0.36 19.71
C LEU A 319 6.65 -1.86 19.77
N SER A 320 6.71 -2.42 20.97
CA SER A 320 6.70 -3.88 21.14
C SER A 320 5.38 -4.50 20.66
N LEU A 321 5.37 -5.82 20.47
CA LEU A 321 4.15 -6.58 20.20
C LEU A 321 3.13 -6.57 21.35
N ASP A 322 3.46 -6.00 22.52
CA ASP A 322 2.55 -5.80 23.64
C ASP A 322 2.11 -4.33 23.80
N GLY A 323 2.49 -3.46 22.86
CA GLY A 323 2.07 -2.05 22.83
C GLY A 323 2.95 -1.08 23.64
N GLN A 324 4.00 -1.57 24.30
CA GLN A 324 4.97 -0.72 25.00
C GLN A 324 5.83 0.07 24.01
N ILE A 325 6.02 1.36 24.26
CA ILE A 325 6.93 2.22 23.48
C ILE A 325 8.38 1.86 23.85
N LEU A 326 9.11 1.27 22.90
CA LEU A 326 10.53 0.92 23.04
C LEU A 326 11.44 2.12 22.73
N LEU A 327 11.01 2.97 21.80
CA LEU A 327 11.69 4.20 21.42
C LEU A 327 10.67 5.17 20.81
N LYS A 328 10.81 6.47 21.12
CA LYS A 328 10.04 7.54 20.50
C LYS A 328 10.93 8.73 20.22
N ASP A 329 10.87 9.26 19.00
CA ASP A 329 11.49 10.50 18.59
C ASP A 329 10.47 11.34 17.81
N GLU A 330 9.90 12.33 18.49
CA GLU A 330 8.90 13.23 17.91
C GLU A 330 9.53 14.31 17.03
N THR A 331 10.84 14.55 17.16
CA THR A 331 11.56 15.60 16.43
C THR A 331 11.96 15.14 15.04
N LEU A 332 12.16 13.83 14.87
CA LEU A 332 12.60 13.26 13.62
C LEU A 332 11.40 12.96 12.71
N LYS A 333 11.29 13.69 11.60
CA LYS A 333 10.26 13.47 10.57
C LYS A 333 10.88 12.71 9.41
N VAL A 334 10.20 11.65 8.98
CA VAL A 334 10.63 10.78 7.89
C VAL A 334 9.43 10.44 7.01
N ASP A 335 9.68 10.26 5.73
CA ASP A 335 8.62 10.04 4.74
C ASP A 335 8.18 8.58 4.76
N GLU A 336 9.14 7.65 4.89
CA GLU A 336 8.90 6.21 4.79
C GLU A 336 9.95 5.39 5.54
N TYR A 337 9.58 4.16 5.87
CA TYR A 337 10.46 3.11 6.36
C TYR A 337 10.47 1.93 5.38
N SER A 338 11.65 1.49 4.94
CA SER A 338 11.79 0.35 4.04
C SER A 338 12.03 -0.94 4.84
N LEU A 339 11.09 -1.88 4.75
CA LEU A 339 11.21 -3.21 5.37
C LEU A 339 12.36 -4.04 4.77
N GLU A 340 12.73 -3.77 3.51
CA GLU A 340 13.79 -4.52 2.83
C GLU A 340 15.19 -4.08 3.28
N THR A 341 15.39 -2.78 3.48
CA THR A 341 16.71 -2.23 3.84
C THR A 341 16.86 -1.95 5.33
N GLY A 342 15.75 -1.80 6.04
CA GLY A 342 15.70 -1.40 7.44
C GLY A 342 15.93 0.10 7.66
N PHE A 343 15.86 0.92 6.60
CA PHE A 343 16.16 2.36 6.67
C PHE A 343 14.90 3.22 6.66
N PHE A 344 14.99 4.33 7.37
CA PHE A 344 14.10 5.46 7.18
C PHE A 344 14.68 6.39 6.11
N ILE A 345 13.79 6.99 5.33
CA ILE A 345 14.14 8.03 4.36
C ILE A 345 13.39 9.31 4.69
N ASN A 346 14.09 10.43 4.64
CA ASN A 346 13.51 11.77 4.64
C ASN A 346 14.02 12.53 3.43
N THR A 347 13.11 13.20 2.74
CA THR A 347 13.38 14.04 1.58
C THR A 347 13.00 15.48 1.88
N GLU A 348 13.94 16.40 1.62
CA GLU A 348 13.72 17.83 1.79
C GLU A 348 14.37 18.59 0.64
N ASN A 349 13.56 19.16 -0.25
CA ASN A 349 14.02 19.90 -1.44
C ASN A 349 14.99 19.10 -2.31
N LYS A 350 16.30 19.27 -2.12
CA LYS A 350 17.39 18.62 -2.88
C LYS A 350 18.23 17.70 -1.98
N MET A 351 17.75 17.41 -0.78
CA MET A 351 18.43 16.62 0.22
C MET A 351 17.68 15.32 0.46
N ILE A 352 18.43 14.23 0.59
CA ILE A 352 17.95 12.98 1.15
C ILE A 352 18.78 12.65 2.38
N THR A 353 18.08 12.35 3.46
CA THR A 353 18.69 11.83 4.68
C THR A 353 18.19 10.43 4.94
N LEU A 354 19.13 9.51 5.17
CA LEU A 354 18.84 8.13 5.53
C LEU A 354 19.20 7.89 7.00
N TYR A 355 18.34 7.14 7.68
CA TYR A 355 18.54 6.75 9.07
C TYR A 355 18.39 5.25 9.26
N ASP A 356 19.14 4.69 10.20
CA ASP A 356 19.03 3.30 10.64
C ASP A 356 18.65 3.20 12.12
N ILE A 357 18.25 2.00 12.53
CA ILE A 357 17.99 1.64 13.93
C ILE A 357 19.21 0.87 14.42
N ILE A 358 19.84 1.37 15.49
CA ILE A 358 20.94 0.69 16.18
C ILE A 358 20.43 0.25 17.55
N GLU A 359 20.58 -1.02 17.89
CA GLU A 359 20.20 -1.55 19.21
C GLU A 359 21.04 -0.97 20.35
#